data_AF-A0A7Z9GZT0-F1
#
_entry.id   AF-A0A7Z9GZT0-F1
#
_cell.length_a   1.000
_cell.length_b   1.000
_cell.length_c   1.000
_cell.angle_alpha   90.00
_cell.angle_beta   90.00
_cell.angle_gamma   90.00
#
_symmetry.space_group_name_H-M   'P 1'
#
loop_
_entity.id
_entity.type
_entity.pdbx_description
1 polymer ?
#
loop_
_entity_poly.entity_id
_entity_poly.type
_entity_poly.pdbx_seq_one_letter_code
_entity_poly.pdbx_strand_id
1 'polypeptide(L)' 'MRELKIFSGRANQPLAEDICGFLHLPLGAISLTSFPDGESHC' A
#
# COMPACT_ATOMS: atom_id res chain seq x y z
N MET A 1 -3.18 -19.70 11.36
CA MET A 1 -3.45 -18.29 11.72
C MET A 1 -3.34 -17.48 10.45
N ARG A 2 -4.35 -16.69 10.05
CA ARG A 2 -4.26 -15.77 8.90
C ARG A 2 -3.88 -14.39 9.43
N GLU A 3 -2.76 -13.87 8.94
CA GLU A 3 -2.31 -12.52 9.25
C GLU A 3 -2.93 -11.55 8.22
N LEU A 4 -3.56 -10.47 8.69
CA LEU A 4 -4.11 -9.43 7.81
C LEU A 4 -2.99 -8.49 7.39
N LYS A 5 -2.81 -8.30 6.08
CA LYS A 5 -1.84 -7.34 5.51
C LYS A 5 -2.57 -6.34 4.64
N ILE A 6 -2.24 -5.08 4.82
CA ILE A 6 -2.81 -3.95 4.08
C ILE A 6 -1.67 -3.31 3.29
N PHE A 7 -1.89 -3.04 2.02
CA PHE A 7 -0.97 -2.32 1.14
C PHE A 7 -1.72 -1.16 0.50
N SER A 8 -0.99 -0.12 0.11
CA SER A 8 -1.56 1.04 -0.58
C SER A 8 -0.97 1.20 -1.97
N GLY A 9 -1.83 1.57 -2.92
CA GLY A 9 -1.41 2.16 -4.18
C GLY A 9 -0.93 3.62 -3.99
N ARG A 10 -0.57 4.27 -5.10
CA ARG A 10 -0.12 5.67 -5.10
C ARG A 10 -1.25 6.71 -5.02
N ALA A 11 -2.51 6.29 -5.12
CA ALA A 11 -3.64 7.21 -5.26
C ALA A 11 -3.88 8.07 -4.01
N ASN A 12 -3.74 7.51 -2.81
CA ASN A 12 -3.92 8.23 -1.55
C ASN A 12 -3.23 7.49 -0.39
N GLN A 13 -1.91 7.64 -0.29
CA GLN A 13 -1.11 7.04 0.78
C GLN A 13 -1.54 7.50 2.19
N PRO A 14 -1.80 8.80 2.44
CA PRO A 14 -2.20 9.26 3.77
C PRO A 14 -3.46 8.59 4.31
N LEU A 15 -4.49 8.39 3.46
CA LEU A 15 -5.71 7.71 3.88
C LEU A 15 -5.46 6.25 4.27
N ALA A 16 -4.57 5.55 3.57
CA ALA A 16 -4.21 4.19 3.91
C ALA A 16 -3.48 4.12 5.25
N GLU A 17 -2.60 5.10 5.53
CA GLU A 17 -1.92 5.23 6.82
C GLU A 17 -2.92 5.49 7.96
N ASP A 18 -3.92 6.36 7.76
CA ASP A 18 -4.99 6.62 8.74
C ASP A 18 -5.80 5.36 9.06
N ILE A 19 -6.15 4.57 8.02
CA ILE A 19 -6.87 3.30 8.19
C ILE A 19 -6.03 2.29 8.97
N CYS A 20 -4.75 2.15 8.63
CA CYS A 20 -3.80 1.28 9.35
C CYS A 20 -3.64 1.72 10.82
N GLY A 21 -3.57 3.03 11.07
CA GLY A 21 -3.53 3.61 12.41
C GLY A 21 -4.78 3.27 13.22
N PHE A 22 -5.97 3.39 12.63
CA PHE A 22 -7.23 3.00 13.28
C PHE A 22 -7.28 1.50 13.62
N LEU A 23 -6.77 0.65 12.73
CA LEU A 23 -6.75 -0.81 12.91
C LEU A 23 -5.60 -1.30 13.80
N HIS A 24 -4.69 -0.42 14.23
CA HIS A 24 -3.46 -0.76 14.96
C HIS A 24 -2.60 -1.80 14.20
N LEU A 25 -2.54 -1.66 12.88
CA LEU A 25 -1.75 -2.52 11.99
C LEU A 25 -0.71 -1.69 11.22
N PRO A 26 0.48 -2.23 10.94
CA PRO A 26 1.43 -1.56 10.06
C PRO A 26 0.95 -1.60 8.62
N LEU A 27 1.23 -0.53 7.86
CA LEU A 27 1.08 -0.54 6.41
C LEU A 27 2.22 -1.36 5.79
N GLY A 28 1.87 -2.28 4.90
CA GLY A 28 2.84 -3.10 4.19
C GLY A 28 3.68 -2.28 3.21
N ALA A 29 4.98 -2.56 3.18
CA ALA A 29 5.88 -1.98 2.19
C ALA A 29 5.70 -2.65 0.83
N ILE A 30 5.59 -1.85 -0.24
CA ILE A 30 5.47 -2.31 -1.62
C ILE A 30 6.21 -1.35 -2.56
N SER A 31 6.92 -1.89 -3.55
CA SER A 31 7.70 -1.11 -4.51
C SER A 31 6.90 -0.90 -5.79
N LEU A 32 6.05 0.13 -5.80
CA LEU A 32 5.33 0.49 -7.02
C LEU A 32 6.27 1.28 -7.94
N THR A 33 6.51 0.78 -9.15
CA THR A 33 7.26 1.45 -10.23
C THR A 33 6.41 1.51 -11.49
N SER A 34 6.81 2.34 -12.45
CA SER A 34 6.17 2.42 -13.76
C SER A 34 7.23 2.26 -14.82
N PHE A 35 6.97 1.39 -15.79
CA PHE A 35 7.82 1.24 -16.97
C PHE A 35 7.72 2.48 -17.87
N PRO A 36 8.71 2.72 -18.75
CA PRO A 36 8.72 3.90 -19.63
C PRO A 36 7.53 3.99 -20.59
N ASP A 37 6.89 2.86 -20.91
CA ASP A 37 5.68 2.75 -21.72
C ASP A 37 4.38 3.03 -20.95
N GLY A 38 4.48 3.29 -19.64
CA GLY A 38 3.35 3.59 -18.77
C GLY A 38 2.75 2.37 -18.08
N GLU A 39 3.29 1.16 -18.29
CA GLU A 39 2.86 -0.02 -17.56
C GLU A 39 3.20 0.10 -16.06
N SER A 40 2.31 -0.40 -15.21
CA SER A 40 2.51 -0.41 -13.75
C SER A 40 3.18 -1.71 -13.30
N HIS A 41 4.17 -1.60 -12.41
CA HIS A 41 4.91 -2.74 -11.85
C HIS A 41 4.98 -2.65 -10.32
N CYS A 42 4.97 -3.79 -9.65
CA CYS A 42 4.95 -3.89 -8.18
C CYS A 42 5.78 -5.06 -7.67
#